data_AF-T0ZRQ0-F1
#
_entry.id   AF-T0ZRQ0-F1
#
_cell.length_a   1.000
_cell.length_b   1.000
_cell.length_c   1.000
_cell.angle_alpha   90.00
_cell.angle_beta   90.00
_cell.angle_gamma   90.00
#
_symmetry.space_group_name_H-M   'P 1'
#
loop_
_entity.id
_entity.type
_entity.pdbx_description
1 polymer ?
#
loop_
_entity_poly.entity_id
_entity_poly.type
_entity_poly.pdbx_seq_one_letter_code
_entity_poly.pdbx_strand_id
1 'polypeptide(L)'
;MGVSFWPSVTCAHSGDPAPIVLPGIGTLSGEIRDYDFSRWYESPSAPADQHANALGGLFNFHSVRFGGGFRAGLSFYDATDIFGLNNSAEGGRFLDTTLYGSQSIQSLGQAFLAYQRASFLVQGGAEEISTPWMGAS
;
A
#
# COMPACT_ATOMS: atom_id res chain seq x y z
N MET A 1 19.14 28.71 -19.04
CA MET A 1 17.73 28.80 -18.61
C MET A 1 17.48 27.66 -17.65
N GLY A 2 17.27 27.95 -16.37
CA GLY A 2 16.95 26.93 -15.37
C GLY A 2 15.48 26.59 -15.46
N VAL A 3 15.14 25.31 -15.62
CA VAL A 3 13.77 24.83 -15.45
C VAL A 3 13.46 24.86 -13.95
N SER A 4 12.58 25.78 -13.57
CA SER A 4 11.93 25.81 -12.26
C SER A 4 10.92 24.67 -12.25
N PHE A 5 11.05 23.77 -11.27
CA PHE A 5 10.17 22.62 -11.08
C PHE A 5 9.60 22.68 -9.67
N TRP A 6 8.28 22.53 -9.56
CA TRP A 6 7.59 22.44 -8.27
C TRP A 6 6.77 21.15 -8.27
N PRO A 7 7.30 20.04 -7.71
CA PRO A 7 6.54 18.83 -7.52
C PRO A 7 5.64 19.01 -6.30
N SER A 8 4.37 18.64 -6.43
CA SER A 8 3.45 18.55 -5.29
C SER A 8 3.00 17.11 -5.12
N VAL A 9 3.14 16.58 -3.90
CA VAL A 9 2.61 15.27 -3.52
C VAL A 9 1.58 15.52 -2.44
N THR A 10 0.35 15.11 -2.70
CA THR A 10 -0.70 15.10 -1.68
C THR A 10 -1.05 13.65 -1.40
N CYS A 11 -1.05 13.27 -0.13
CA CYS A 11 -1.54 11.96 0.29
C CYS A 11 -2.76 12.13 1.20
N ALA A 12 -3.76 11.30 0.96
CA ALA A 12 -4.87 11.09 1.87
C ALA A 12 -4.87 9.61 2.26
N HIS A 13 -5.02 9.30 3.54
CA HIS A 13 -5.11 7.92 3.97
C HIS A 13 -6.20 7.75 5.02
N SER A 14 -6.84 6.59 5.02
CA SER A 14 -7.64 6.18 6.17
C SER A 14 -6.67 5.81 7.29
N GLY A 15 -6.61 6.58 8.37
CA GLY A 15 -5.84 6.16 9.56
C GLY A 15 -6.32 4.78 10.05
N ASP A 16 -5.48 4.04 10.78
CA ASP A 16 -5.72 2.64 11.18
C ASP A 16 -7.14 2.42 11.74
N PRO A 17 -8.09 1.92 10.94
CA PRO A 17 -9.42 1.65 11.43
C PRO A 17 -9.35 0.49 12.41
N ALA A 18 -10.16 0.56 13.46
CA ALA A 18 -10.27 -0.53 14.41
C ALA A 18 -10.56 -1.85 13.65
N PRO A 19 -9.87 -2.96 13.98
CA PRO A 19 -10.07 -4.21 13.28
C PRO A 19 -11.54 -4.64 13.31
N ILE A 20 -12.06 -5.00 12.15
CA ILE A 20 -13.38 -5.61 12.02
C ILE A 20 -13.28 -7.03 12.59
N VAL A 21 -14.02 -7.29 13.66
CA VAL A 21 -14.11 -8.62 14.25
C VAL A 21 -15.11 -9.44 13.45
N LEU A 22 -14.64 -10.55 12.88
CA LEU A 22 -15.43 -11.52 12.15
C LEU A 22 -15.72 -12.72 13.06
N PRO A 23 -16.96 -12.87 13.58
CA PRO A 23 -17.28 -13.88 14.58
C PRO A 23 -16.91 -15.30 14.13
N GLY A 24 -16.13 -15.99 14.96
CA GLY A 24 -15.73 -17.39 14.71
C GLY A 24 -14.60 -17.59 13.72
N ILE A 25 -14.17 -16.56 12.98
CA ILE A 25 -13.12 -16.71 11.95
C ILE A 25 -11.90 -15.82 12.17
N GLY A 26 -12.04 -14.59 12.68
CA GLY A 26 -10.87 -13.75 12.94
C GLY A 26 -11.12 -12.25 13.06
N THR A 27 -10.07 -11.48 12.81
CA THR A 27 -10.11 -10.02 12.72
C THR A 27 -9.51 -9.58 11.39
N LEU A 28 -10.18 -8.65 10.72
CA LEU A 28 -9.71 -8.02 9.49
C LEU A 28 -9.41 -6.55 9.78
N SER A 29 -8.18 -6.10 9.53
CA SER A 29 -7.81 -4.69 9.54
C SER A 29 -7.23 -4.31 8.18
N GLY A 30 -7.10 -3.02 7.93
CA GLY A 30 -6.51 -2.57 6.68
C GLY A 30 -6.46 -1.06 6.59
N GLU A 31 -5.67 -0.57 5.65
CA GLU A 31 -5.49 0.85 5.38
C GLU A 31 -5.65 1.07 3.88
N ILE A 32 -6.27 2.18 3.51
CA ILE A 32 -6.34 2.66 2.14
C ILE A 32 -5.59 3.99 2.07
N ARG A 33 -4.69 4.13 1.09
CA ARG A 33 -3.90 5.33 0.82
C ARG A 33 -4.13 5.78 -0.61
N ASP A 34 -4.54 7.02 -0.74
CA ASP A 34 -4.66 7.73 -2.01
C ASP A 34 -3.49 8.71 -2.16
N TYR A 35 -2.88 8.71 -3.33
CA TYR A 35 -1.74 9.55 -3.66
C TYR A 35 -2.03 10.31 -4.96
N ASP A 36 -1.99 11.64 -4.87
CA ASP A 36 -1.99 12.53 -6.02
C ASP A 36 -0.60 13.16 -6.19
N PHE A 37 -0.07 13.08 -7.41
CA PHE A 37 1.20 13.65 -7.79
C PHE A 37 1.02 14.51 -9.01
N SER A 38 1.47 15.76 -8.89
CA SER A 38 1.42 16.74 -9.96
C SER A 38 2.79 17.36 -10.17
N ARG A 39 3.19 17.45 -11.44
CA ARG A 39 4.45 18.05 -11.87
C ARG A 39 4.19 19.09 -12.95
N TRP A 40 4.54 20.33 -12.62
CA TRP A 40 4.35 21.49 -13.47
C TRP A 40 5.68 21.90 -14.12
N TYR A 41 5.65 22.21 -15.41
CA TYR A 41 6.82 22.64 -16.17
C TYR A 41 6.64 24.06 -16.73
N GLU A 42 7.44 25.04 -16.27
CA GLU A 42 7.30 26.45 -16.66
C GLU A 42 8.02 26.82 -17.99
N SER A 43 8.30 25.88 -18.89
CA SER A 43 9.11 26.13 -20.10
C SER A 43 8.38 25.78 -21.41
N PRO A 44 8.40 26.66 -22.43
CA PRO A 44 7.83 26.38 -23.75
C PRO A 44 8.46 25.18 -24.50
N SER A 45 9.65 24.74 -24.06
CA SER A 45 10.37 23.59 -24.62
C SER A 45 10.34 22.37 -23.72
N ALA A 46 9.67 22.43 -22.56
CA ALA A 46 9.55 21.30 -21.64
C ALA A 46 8.42 20.34 -22.06
N PRO A 47 8.41 19.10 -21.53
CA PRO A 47 7.25 18.22 -21.59
C PRO A 47 6.00 18.92 -21.05
N ALA A 48 4.82 18.47 -21.49
CA ALA A 48 3.57 18.95 -20.92
C ALA A 48 3.50 18.63 -19.42
N ASP A 49 2.67 19.37 -18.68
CA ASP A 49 2.39 19.11 -17.27
C ASP A 49 1.93 17.66 -17.07
N GLN A 50 2.41 17.03 -16.01
CA GLN A 50 2.21 15.62 -15.74
C GLN A 50 1.47 15.43 -14.42
N HIS A 51 0.50 14.52 -14.43
CA HIS A 51 -0.32 14.16 -13.27
C HIS A 51 -0.41 12.65 -13.15
N ALA A 52 -0.40 12.14 -11.92
CA ALA A 52 -0.65 10.74 -11.62
C ALA A 52 -1.38 10.59 -10.29
N ASN A 53 -2.40 9.73 -10.29
CA ASN A 53 -3.13 9.30 -9.11
C ASN A 53 -2.93 7.79 -8.91
N ALA A 54 -2.80 7.36 -7.65
CA ALA A 54 -2.72 5.95 -7.31
C ALA A 54 -3.41 5.66 -5.96
N LEU A 55 -4.16 4.56 -5.94
CA LEU A 55 -4.82 4.04 -4.75
C LEU A 55 -4.16 2.74 -4.31
N GLY A 56 -3.52 2.79 -3.16
CA GLY A 56 -3.03 1.63 -2.44
C GLY A 56 -4.02 1.17 -1.37
N GLY A 57 -4.14 -0.14 -1.19
CA GLY A 57 -4.84 -0.79 -0.11
C GLY A 57 -3.95 -1.86 0.52
N LEU A 58 -3.90 -1.87 1.84
CA LEU A 58 -3.31 -2.93 2.65
C LEU A 58 -4.43 -3.59 3.44
N PHE A 59 -4.55 -4.92 3.34
CA PHE A 59 -5.51 -5.71 4.09
C PHE A 59 -4.79 -6.77 4.91
N ASN A 60 -5.06 -6.81 6.21
CA ASN A 60 -4.46 -7.73 7.15
C ASN A 60 -5.55 -8.58 7.80
N PHE A 61 -5.50 -9.89 7.57
CA PHE A 61 -6.40 -10.85 8.20
C PHE A 61 -5.65 -11.67 9.26
N HIS A 62 -6.29 -11.85 10.40
CA HIS A 62 -5.79 -12.69 11.48
C HIS A 62 -6.88 -13.66 11.92
N SER A 63 -6.59 -14.96 11.91
CA SER A 63 -7.55 -15.95 12.33
C SER A 63 -7.82 -15.90 13.85
N VAL A 64 -8.97 -16.45 14.26
CA VAL A 64 -9.16 -16.82 15.67
C VAL A 64 -8.07 -17.78 16.12
N ARG A 65 -7.83 -17.82 17.44
CA ARG A 65 -6.92 -18.79 18.03
C ARG A 65 -7.56 -20.18 18.03
N PHE A 66 -6.83 -21.18 17.58
CA PHE A 66 -7.24 -22.59 17.59
C PHE A 66 -6.18 -23.48 18.24
N GLY A 67 -6.54 -24.71 18.58
CA GLY A 67 -5.58 -25.71 19.09
C GLY A 67 -4.79 -25.28 20.34
N GLY A 68 -5.35 -24.41 21.18
CA GLY A 68 -4.71 -23.97 22.43
C GLY A 68 -3.61 -22.90 22.27
N GLY A 69 -3.50 -22.24 21.11
CA GLY A 69 -2.56 -21.13 20.94
C GLY A 69 -2.17 -20.78 19.50
N PHE A 70 -2.59 -21.57 18.51
CA PHE A 70 -2.27 -21.32 17.10
C PHE A 70 -3.13 -20.21 16.52
N ARG A 71 -2.56 -19.39 15.65
CA ARG A 71 -3.22 -18.32 14.87
C ARG A 71 -2.55 -18.20 13.52
N ALA A 72 -3.32 -18.04 12.46
CA ALA A 72 -2.81 -17.71 11.13
C ALA A 72 -2.95 -16.20 10.88
N GLY A 73 -2.03 -15.64 10.10
CA GLY A 73 -2.08 -14.26 9.63
C GLY A 73 -1.75 -14.17 8.15
N LEU A 74 -2.42 -13.25 7.46
CA LEU A 74 -2.31 -13.07 6.02
C LEU A 74 -2.45 -11.57 5.69
N SER A 75 -1.54 -11.04 4.89
CA SER A 75 -1.52 -9.64 4.50
C SER A 75 -1.45 -9.52 2.99
N PHE A 76 -2.36 -8.72 2.44
CA PHE A 76 -2.47 -8.44 1.02
C PHE A 76 -2.28 -6.96 0.78
N TYR A 77 -1.51 -6.66 -0.25
CA TYR A 77 -1.26 -5.32 -0.74
C TYR A 77 -1.82 -5.26 -2.16
N ASP A 78 -2.65 -4.26 -2.42
CA ASP A 78 -3.13 -3.94 -3.76
C ASP A 78 -2.83 -2.48 -4.02
N ALA A 79 -2.24 -2.16 -5.17
CA ALA A 79 -2.00 -0.81 -5.60
C ALA A 79 -2.49 -0.69 -7.03
N THR A 80 -3.51 0.14 -7.22
CA THR A 80 -4.18 0.31 -8.51
C THR A 80 -4.26 1.79 -8.86
N ASP A 81 -4.27 2.09 -10.15
CA ASP A 81 -4.77 3.38 -10.61
C ASP A 81 -6.22 3.54 -10.11
N ILE A 82 -6.54 4.70 -9.55
CA ILE A 82 -7.87 5.00 -9.04
C ILE A 82 -8.83 5.03 -10.24
N PHE A 83 -9.46 3.90 -10.53
CA PHE A 83 -10.56 3.78 -11.50
C PHE A 83 -10.34 4.45 -12.89
N GLY A 84 -9.09 4.54 -13.38
CA GLY A 84 -8.78 5.13 -14.67
C GLY A 84 -8.87 6.67 -14.71
N LEU A 85 -8.69 7.35 -13.58
CA LEU A 85 -8.58 8.82 -13.54
C LEU A 85 -7.24 9.32 -14.11
N ASN A 86 -6.27 8.44 -14.31
CA ASN A 86 -5.03 8.79 -14.98
C ASN A 86 -5.24 9.05 -16.46
N ASN A 87 -4.79 10.23 -16.92
CA ASN A 87 -4.88 10.62 -18.31
C ASN A 87 -3.87 9.83 -19.17
N SER A 88 -4.35 8.72 -19.72
CA SER A 88 -3.61 7.85 -20.64
C SER A 88 -3.73 8.28 -22.12
N ALA A 89 -4.34 9.44 -22.39
CA ALA A 89 -4.39 10.01 -23.74
C ALA A 89 -2.99 10.36 -24.28
N GLU A 90 -2.87 10.45 -25.60
CA GLU A 90 -1.59 10.75 -26.29
C GLU A 90 -0.45 9.80 -25.88
N GLY A 91 -0.76 8.53 -25.56
CA GLY A 91 0.24 7.54 -25.15
C GLY A 91 0.82 7.78 -23.75
N GLY A 92 0.07 8.47 -22.87
CA GLY A 92 0.51 8.77 -21.51
C GLY A 92 1.42 10.00 -21.41
N ARG A 93 1.38 10.92 -22.39
CA ARG A 93 2.22 12.14 -22.41
C ARG A 93 2.03 13.01 -21.16
N PHE A 94 0.83 12.99 -20.58
CA PHE A 94 0.44 13.74 -19.38
C PHE A 94 0.48 12.89 -18.09
N LEU A 95 0.92 11.63 -18.19
CA LEU A 95 0.97 10.71 -17.06
C LEU A 95 2.36 10.74 -16.43
N ASP A 96 2.42 11.04 -15.13
CA ASP A 96 3.67 10.90 -14.38
C ASP A 96 3.92 9.39 -14.07
N THR A 97 5.15 8.92 -14.26
CA THR A 97 5.53 7.50 -14.04
C THR A 97 6.06 7.22 -12.63
N THR A 98 6.14 8.25 -11.77
CA THR A 98 6.58 8.14 -10.39
C THR A 98 5.58 7.36 -9.53
N LEU A 99 4.30 7.40 -9.90
CA LEU A 99 3.25 6.54 -9.35
C LEU A 99 2.78 5.53 -10.40
N TYR A 100 2.17 4.44 -9.93
CA TYR A 100 1.63 3.37 -10.78
C TYR A 100 0.52 3.91 -11.70
N GLY A 101 0.92 4.41 -12.87
CA GLY A 101 0.03 5.18 -13.74
C GLY A 101 -0.80 4.37 -14.74
N SER A 102 -0.56 3.06 -14.92
CA SER A 102 -1.32 2.25 -15.89
C SER A 102 -1.47 0.76 -15.59
N GLN A 103 -0.85 0.24 -14.53
CA GLN A 103 -0.87 -1.17 -14.18
C GLN A 103 -1.20 -1.34 -12.70
N SER A 104 -2.03 -2.32 -12.37
CA SER A 104 -2.29 -2.72 -10.99
C SER A 104 -1.20 -3.68 -10.50
N ILE A 105 -0.77 -3.50 -9.25
CA ILE A 105 0.06 -4.47 -8.55
C ILE A 105 -0.71 -5.05 -7.39
N GLN A 106 -0.86 -6.36 -7.46
CA GLN A 106 -1.37 -7.18 -6.37
C GLN A 106 -0.21 -7.99 -5.83
N SER A 107 0.08 -7.84 -4.55
CA SER A 107 1.13 -8.58 -3.88
C SER A 107 0.61 -9.16 -2.58
N LEU A 108 0.96 -10.41 -2.32
CA LEU A 108 0.73 -11.05 -1.04
C LEU A 108 1.97 -10.79 -0.18
N GLY A 109 1.87 -9.90 0.78
CA GLY A 109 3.05 -9.42 1.50
C GLY A 109 3.43 -10.27 2.71
N GLN A 110 2.46 -10.81 3.44
CA GLN A 110 2.73 -11.68 4.59
C GLN A 110 1.80 -12.88 4.62
N ALA A 111 2.33 -14.03 4.98
CA ALA A 111 1.57 -15.24 5.28
C ALA A 111 2.32 -16.00 6.37
N PHE A 112 1.72 -16.09 7.55
CA PHE A 112 2.37 -16.69 8.70
C PHE A 112 1.43 -17.55 9.53
N LEU A 113 2.05 -18.49 10.24
CA LEU A 113 1.43 -19.26 11.31
C LEU A 113 2.17 -18.95 12.61
N ALA A 114 1.42 -18.49 13.61
CA ALA A 114 1.91 -18.18 14.94
C ALA A 114 1.37 -19.20 15.95
N TYR A 115 2.19 -19.55 16.93
CA TYR A 115 1.78 -20.25 18.13
C TYR A 115 2.17 -19.42 19.35
N GLN A 116 1.17 -19.04 20.15
CA GLN A 116 1.38 -18.25 21.36
C GLN A 116 0.89 -19.01 22.59
N ARG A 117 1.76 -19.13 23.59
CA ARG A 117 1.40 -19.67 24.90
C ARG A 117 2.15 -18.94 26.00
N ALA A 118 1.41 -18.41 26.98
CA ALA A 118 1.90 -17.66 28.14
C ALA A 118 2.89 -16.54 27.76
N SER A 119 4.19 -16.86 27.72
CA SER A 119 5.29 -15.91 27.55
C SER A 119 6.08 -16.10 26.27
N PHE A 120 5.73 -17.08 25.43
CA PHE A 120 6.41 -17.33 24.17
C PHE A 120 5.47 -17.18 22.97
N LEU A 121 6.01 -16.58 21.93
CA LEU A 121 5.41 -16.49 20.60
C LEU A 121 6.43 -17.06 19.63
N VAL A 122 6.01 -18.09 18.91
CA VAL A 122 6.77 -18.66 17.80
C VAL A 122 5.97 -18.38 16.55
N GLN A 123 6.59 -17.72 15.57
CA GLN A 123 5.97 -17.40 14.30
C GLN A 123 6.85 -17.94 13.18
N GLY A 124 6.21 -18.50 12.16
CA GLY A 124 6.88 -19.04 10.98
C GLY A 124 6.09 -18.71 9.72
N GLY A 125 6.78 -18.17 8.73
CA GLY A 125 6.21 -17.79 7.44
C GLY A 125 6.89 -16.57 6.83
N ALA A 126 6.22 -15.99 5.83
CA ALA A 126 6.58 -14.68 5.30
C ALA A 126 5.98 -13.62 6.22
N GLU A 127 6.82 -12.93 6.98
CA GLU A 127 6.40 -11.87 7.89
C GLU A 127 7.34 -10.67 7.77
N GLU A 128 6.79 -9.48 7.98
CA GLU A 128 7.53 -8.26 8.16
C GLU A 128 8.08 -8.23 9.58
N ILE A 129 9.40 -8.41 9.70
CA ILE A 129 10.09 -8.45 10.99
C ILE A 129 10.64 -7.05 11.28
N SER A 130 9.82 -6.23 11.94
CA SER A 130 10.28 -4.94 12.46
C SER A 130 11.13 -5.15 13.71
N THR A 131 12.41 -5.46 13.51
CA THR A 131 13.42 -5.46 14.58
C THR A 131 14.45 -4.36 14.32
N PRO A 132 15.05 -3.77 15.37
CA PRO A 132 16.03 -2.69 15.20
C PRO A 132 17.22 -3.04 14.30
N TRP A 133 17.49 -4.32 14.11
CA TRP A 133 18.62 -4.86 13.34
C TRP A 133 18.27 -5.22 11.89
N MET A 134 16.99 -5.38 11.58
CA MET A 134 16.52 -5.70 10.22
C MET A 134 15.87 -4.52 9.50
N GLY A 135 15.99 -3.33 10.08
CA GLY A 135 15.40 -2.10 9.54
C GLY A 135 13.90 -2.08 9.82
N ALA A 136 13.42 -0.96 10.35
CA ALA A 136 12.00 -0.66 10.23
C ALA A 136 11.74 -0.40 8.74
N SER A 137 11.04 -1.32 8.07
CA SER A 137 10.35 -1.01 6.81
C SER A 137 9.07 -0.25 7.10
#